data_AF-A0A3C1S5W5-F1
#
_entry.id   AF-A0A3C1S5W5-F1
#
_cell.length_a   1.000
_cell.length_b   1.000
_cell.length_c   1.000
_cell.angle_alpha   90.00
_cell.angle_beta   90.00
_cell.angle_gamma   90.00
#
_symmetry.space_group_name_H-M   'P 1'
#
loop_
_entity.id
_entity.type
_entity.pdbx_description
1 polymer ?
#
loop_
_entity_poly.entity_id
_entity_poly.type
_entity_poly.pdbx_seq_one_letter_code
_entity_poly.pdbx_strand_id
1 'polypeptide(L)' 'MKPEKLENLKGYLCRTFGGKYFFRTYGEDGEFTDYRLCHSDLEIQISDSDAYIYERNGELCIDHSPQTLGIEE' A
#
# COMPACT_ATOMS: atom_id res chain seq x y z
N MET A 1 18.50 -17.25 10.50
CA MET A 1 17.05 -16.97 10.40
C MET A 1 16.46 -17.99 9.45
N LYS A 2 15.32 -18.61 9.79
CA LYS A 2 14.62 -19.54 8.89
C LYS A 2 13.56 -18.72 8.12
N PRO A 3 13.48 -18.83 6.79
CA PRO A 3 12.43 -18.16 6.03
C PRO A 3 11.07 -18.80 6.31
N GLU A 4 10.04 -17.98 6.39
CA GLU A 4 8.64 -18.41 6.53
C GLU A 4 7.86 -17.96 5.30
N LYS A 5 7.06 -18.87 4.75
CA LYS A 5 6.17 -18.56 3.62
C LYS A 5 4.99 -17.75 4.15
N LEU A 6 4.73 -16.61 3.54
CA LEU A 6 3.54 -15.81 3.84
C LEU A 6 2.33 -16.40 3.09
N GLU A 7 1.23 -16.60 3.81
CA GLU A 7 -0.04 -17.04 3.24
C GLU A 7 -1.15 -16.10 3.74
N ASN A 8 -1.89 -15.50 2.81
CA ASN A 8 -3.03 -14.60 3.11
C ASN A 8 -2.72 -13.42 4.04
N LEU A 9 -1.49 -12.92 4.03
CA LEU A 9 -1.11 -11.76 4.85
C LEU A 9 -1.75 -10.48 4.28
N LYS A 10 -2.67 -9.88 5.03
CA LYS A 10 -3.29 -8.58 4.69
C LYS A 10 -2.55 -7.44 5.40
N GLY A 11 -2.36 -6.34 4.68
CA GLY A 11 -1.71 -5.14 5.18
C GLY A 11 -1.75 -4.04 4.14
N TYR A 12 -0.90 -3.04 4.31
CA TYR A 12 -0.90 -1.82 3.51
C TYR A 12 0.48 -1.59 2.91
N LEU A 13 0.53 -1.27 1.62
CA LEU A 13 1.75 -0.75 1.00
C LEU A 13 1.84 0.74 1.33
N CYS A 14 2.80 1.10 2.18
CA CYS A 14 3.00 2.46 2.63
C CYS A 14 4.24 3.08 1.97
N ARG A 15 4.22 4.41 1.82
CA ARG A 15 5.35 5.20 1.33
C ARG A 15 5.81 6.16 2.41
N THR A 16 7.10 6.15 2.72
CA THR A 16 7.74 7.13 3.61
C THR A 16 7.82 8.51 2.95
N PHE A 17 8.02 9.56 3.74
CA PHE A 17 8.31 10.90 3.23
C PHE A 17 9.54 10.93 2.29
N GLY A 18 10.53 10.07 2.53
CA GLY A 18 11.71 9.91 1.66
C GLY A 18 11.50 9.04 0.42
N GLY A 19 10.27 8.64 0.11
CA GLY A 19 9.92 7.88 -1.09
C GLY A 19 10.18 6.38 -1.03
N LYS A 20 10.68 5.84 0.09
CA LYS A 20 10.84 4.39 0.29
C LYS A 20 9.50 3.74 0.57
N TYR A 21 9.27 2.56 0.00
CA TYR A 21 8.09 1.74 0.25
C TYR A 21 8.36 0.67 1.31
N PHE A 22 7.33 0.36 2.11
CA PHE A 22 7.31 -0.71 3.10
C PHE A 22 5.90 -1.28 3.21
N PHE A 23 5.78 -2.51 3.71
CA PHE A 23 4.49 -3.14 3.95
C PHE A 23 4.18 -3.12 5.45
N ARG A 24 2.99 -2.66 5.83
CA ARG A 24 2.56 -2.60 7.24
C ARG A 24 1.38 -3.53 7.50
N THR A 25 1.48 -4.34 8.55
CA THR A 25 0.35 -5.08 9.11
C THR A 25 -0.11 -4.43 10.40
N TYR A 26 -1.39 -4.59 10.74
CA TYR A 26 -1.95 -4.16 12.02
C TYR A 26 -2.45 -5.39 12.79
N GLY A 27 -2.09 -5.47 14.06
CA GLY A 27 -2.61 -6.43 15.03
C GLY A 27 -3.89 -5.91 15.71
N GLU A 28 -4.50 -6.77 16.52
CA GLU A 28 -5.79 -6.47 17.19
C GLU A 28 -5.69 -5.32 18.19
N ASP A 29 -4.54 -5.14 18.84
CA ASP A 29 -4.32 -4.13 19.88
C ASP A 29 -3.86 -2.76 19.32
N GLY A 30 -3.94 -2.56 18.00
CA GLY A 30 -3.43 -1.35 17.32
C GLY A 30 -1.91 -1.35 17.12
N GLU A 31 -1.21 -2.37 17.61
CA GLU A 31 0.18 -2.63 17.27
C GLU A 31 0.35 -2.85 15.76
N PHE A 32 1.48 -2.42 15.22
CA PHE A 32 1.78 -2.60 13.80
C PHE A 32 3.19 -3.13 13.58
N THR A 33 3.38 -3.84 12.47
CA THR A 33 4.70 -4.33 12.05
C THR A 33 5.01 -3.83 10.65
N ASP A 34 6.18 -3.20 10.50
CA ASP A 34 6.70 -2.72 9.22
C ASP A 34 7.72 -3.71 8.64
N TYR A 35 7.45 -4.14 7.42
CA TYR A 35 8.31 -5.03 6.64
C TYR A 35 9.02 -4.23 5.55
N ARG A 36 10.35 -4.32 5.55
CA ARG A 36 11.14 -3.86 4.41
C ARG A 36 10.89 -4.79 3.22
N LEU A 37 10.55 -4.21 2.07
CA LEU A 37 10.42 -4.95 0.82
C LEU A 37 11.81 -5.23 0.24
N CYS A 38 12.15 -6.51 0.12
CA CYS A 38 13.38 -6.99 -0.52
C CYS A 38 13.11 -7.73 -1.83
N HIS A 39 11.84 -7.89 -2.21
CA HIS A 39 11.41 -8.53 -3.44
C HIS A 39 11.31 -7.47 -4.54
N SER A 40 11.94 -7.70 -5.69
CA SER A 40 12.01 -6.70 -6.76
C SER A 40 10.70 -6.51 -7.52
N ASP A 41 9.85 -7.55 -7.55
CA ASP A 41 8.61 -7.56 -8.33
C ASP A 41 7.49 -8.28 -7.56
N LEU A 42 7.14 -7.73 -6.39
CA LEU A 42 6.17 -8.35 -5.50
C LEU A 42 4.75 -8.14 -6.04
N GLU A 43 4.09 -9.23 -6.43
CA GLU A 43 2.69 -9.20 -6.83
C GLU A 43 1.78 -8.80 -5.65
N ILE A 44 0.88 -7.86 -5.88
CA ILE A 44 -0.10 -7.38 -4.89
C ILE A 44 -1.50 -7.30 -5.50
N GLN A 45 -2.50 -7.57 -4.68
CA GLN A 45 -3.90 -7.30 -5.01
C GLN A 45 -4.37 -6.08 -4.20
N ILE A 46 -4.77 -5.01 -4.89
CA ILE A 46 -5.37 -3.84 -4.26
C ILE A 46 -6.85 -4.13 -4.02
N SER A 47 -7.24 -4.16 -2.74
CA SER A 47 -8.63 -4.38 -2.30
C SER A 47 -9.19 -3.20 -1.51
N ASP A 48 -8.47 -2.07 -1.51
CA ASP A 48 -8.90 -0.83 -0.86
C ASP A 48 -9.92 -0.12 -1.76
N SER A 49 -11.15 0.06 -1.25
CA SER A 49 -12.22 0.74 -1.98
C SER A 49 -11.97 2.23 -2.17
N ASP A 50 -11.06 2.82 -1.40
CA ASP A 50 -10.67 4.23 -1.54
C ASP A 50 -9.50 4.42 -2.52
N ALA A 51 -9.01 3.35 -3.16
CA ALA A 51 -7.93 3.45 -4.15
C ALA A 51 -8.46 3.65 -5.57
N TYR A 52 -8.09 4.77 -6.20
CA TYR A 52 -8.50 5.18 -7.54
C TYR A 52 -7.30 5.44 -8.44
N ILE A 53 -7.44 5.19 -9.74
CA ILE A 53 -6.42 5.51 -10.74
C ILE A 53 -6.66 6.91 -11.29
N TYR A 54 -5.61 7.71 -11.36
CA TYR A 54 -5.58 9.01 -12.01
C TYR A 54 -4.50 9.06 -13.08
N GLU A 55 -4.70 9.89 -14.09
CA GLU A 55 -3.65 10.27 -15.04
C GLU A 55 -3.24 11.72 -14.79
N ARG A 56 -1.95 11.96 -14.53
CA ARG A 56 -1.38 13.29 -14.30
C ARG A 56 -0.11 13.44 -15.13
N ASN A 57 -0.09 14.40 -16.05
CA ASN A 57 1.05 14.65 -16.94
C ASN A 57 1.53 13.41 -17.73
N GLY A 58 0.61 12.53 -18.13
CA GLY A 58 0.93 11.27 -18.83
C GLY A 58 1.44 10.14 -17.94
N GLU A 59 1.46 10.33 -16.61
CA GLU A 59 1.75 9.28 -15.64
C GLU A 59 0.46 8.78 -14.99
N LEU A 60 0.32 7.46 -14.89
CA LEU A 60 -0.75 6.83 -14.12
C LEU A 60 -0.32 6.72 -12.65
N CYS A 61 -1.15 7.23 -11.75
CA CYS A 61 -0.97 7.08 -10.31
C CYS A 61 -2.20 6.46 -9.65
N ILE A 62 -1.96 5.74 -8.55
CA ILE A 62 -3.01 5.26 -7.66
C ILE A 62 -3.03 6.22 -6.46
N ASP A 63 -4.19 6.79 -6.18
CA ASP A 63 -4.41 7.81 -5.16
C ASP A 63 -5.76 7.53 -4.46
N HIS A 64 -6.14 8.38 -3.51
CA HIS A 64 -7.43 8.28 -2.82
C HIS A 64 -8.63 8.56 -3.73
N SER A 65 -9.85 8.21 -3.29
CA SER A 65 -11.07 8.53 -4.04
C SER A 65 -11.22 10.04 -4.25
N PRO A 66 -11.90 10.48 -5.32
CA PRO A 66 -12.14 11.90 -5.56
C PRO A 66 -12.82 12.57 -4.36
N GLN A 67 -13.75 11.86 -3.71
CA GLN A 67 -14.45 12.31 -2.51
C GLN A 67 -13.48 12.54 -1.35
N THR A 68 -12.57 11.60 -1.08
CA THR A 68 -11.53 11.76 -0.04
C THR A 68 -10.60 12.93 -0.35
N LEU A 69 -10.30 13.17 -1.62
CA LEU A 69 -9.47 14.30 -2.06
C LEU A 69 -10.22 15.65 -2.08
N GLY A 70 -11.53 15.67 -1.83
CA GLY A 70 -12.34 16.88 -1.94
C GLY A 70 -12.45 17.41 -3.37
N ILE A 71 -12.30 16.53 -4.37
CA ILE A 71 -12.52 16.85 -5.77
C ILE A 71 -14.02 16.69 -6.03
N GLU A 72 -14.74 17.81 -6.16
CA GLU A 72 -16.13 17.82 -6.61
C GLU A 72 -16.18 17.44 -8.09
N GLU A 73 -17.19 16.62 -8.46
CA GLU A 73 -17.47 16.26 -9.87
C GLU A 73 -17.86 17.48 -10.73
#